data_AF-A0A3D8QJ34-F1
#
_entry.id   AF-A0A3D8QJ34-F1
#
_cell.length_a   1.000
_cell.length_b   1.000
_cell.length_c   1.000
_cell.angle_alpha   90.00
_cell.angle_beta   90.00
_cell.angle_gamma   90.00
#
_symmetry.space_group_name_H-M   'P 1'
#
loop_
_entity.id
_entity.type
_entity.pdbx_description
1 polymer ?
#
loop_
_entity_poly.entity_id
_entity_poly.type
_entity_poly.pdbx_seq_one_letter_code
_entity_poly.pdbx_strand_id
1 'polypeptide(L)'
;MNIFYCVPIPYYWDAYAYNNSTTGVCVSPATMMTALYVQYGISVVADWVTCLLPLILLKDSLMDTKLKILTWCLLGMGIFASGAGIATIIFAPTYTDVDDFTHTAYGLFVAQTTEPFIGMLAASFSTYYPLFKSLRTTLIGDPGIKMKNLTSIPTTEGLKDAKTESVYMSV
;
A
#
# COMPACT_ATOMS: atom_id res chain seq x y z
N MET A 1 10.16 -9.98 -11.27
CA MET A 1 11.52 -10.38 -11.69
C MET A 1 11.51 -11.86 -12.03
N ASN A 2 11.19 -12.24 -13.27
CA ASN A 2 11.06 -13.66 -13.64
C ASN A 2 11.93 -14.11 -14.82
N ILE A 3 13.01 -13.39 -15.12
CA ILE A 3 13.88 -13.73 -16.26
C ILE A 3 14.82 -14.92 -15.98
N PHE A 4 15.03 -15.29 -14.71
CA PHE A 4 15.98 -16.34 -14.29
C PHE A 4 15.31 -17.65 -13.83
N TYR A 5 14.03 -17.88 -14.17
CA TYR A 5 13.33 -19.12 -13.80
C TYR A 5 13.74 -20.33 -14.65
N CYS A 6 14.43 -20.11 -15.77
CA CYS A 6 14.88 -21.16 -16.66
C CYS A 6 16.37 -21.02 -16.96
N VAL A 7 17.06 -22.16 -17.05
CA VAL A 7 18.45 -22.25 -17.47
C VAL A 7 18.50 -23.13 -18.73
N PRO A 8 18.97 -22.62 -19.87
CA PRO A 8 19.40 -21.23 -20.14
C PRO A 8 18.21 -20.26 -20.27
N ILE A 9 18.40 -18.96 -20.00
CA ILE A 9 17.38 -17.89 -20.09
C ILE A 9 16.55 -17.91 -21.40
N PRO A 10 17.13 -18.07 -22.61
CA PRO A 10 16.35 -18.10 -23.85
C PRO A 10 15.32 -19.24 -23.92
N TYR A 11 15.51 -20.31 -23.12
CA TYR A 11 14.60 -21.46 -23.10
C TYR A 11 13.17 -21.09 -22.69
N TYR A 12 12.99 -20.04 -21.89
CA TYR A 12 11.66 -19.56 -21.49
C TYR A 12 10.80 -19.12 -22.69
N TRP A 13 11.42 -18.50 -23.70
CA TRP A 13 10.74 -17.99 -24.88
C TRP A 13 10.71 -19.03 -26.02
N ASP A 14 11.77 -19.83 -26.14
CA ASP A 14 11.88 -20.90 -27.13
C ASP A 14 10.91 -22.06 -26.86
N ALA A 15 10.51 -22.28 -25.60
CA ALA A 15 9.51 -23.31 -25.25
C ALA A 15 8.14 -23.07 -25.91
N TYR A 16 7.82 -21.82 -26.25
CA TYR A 16 6.60 -21.45 -26.98
C TYR A 16 6.86 -21.19 -28.48
N ALA A 17 8.12 -21.25 -28.92
CA ALA A 17 8.50 -21.06 -30.31
C ALA A 17 8.42 -22.37 -31.10
N TYR A 18 8.04 -22.29 -32.37
CA TYR A 18 7.85 -23.43 -33.28
C TYR A 18 9.12 -24.28 -33.51
N ASN A 19 10.31 -23.71 -33.30
CA ASN A 19 11.61 -24.40 -33.42
C ASN A 19 12.15 -24.80 -32.05
N ASN A 20 11.66 -25.93 -31.52
CA ASN A 20 12.08 -26.48 -30.23
C ASN A 20 13.44 -27.19 -30.33
N SER A 21 14.51 -26.44 -30.58
CA SER A 21 15.88 -26.97 -30.70
C SER A 21 16.73 -26.81 -29.44
N THR A 22 16.24 -26.06 -28.45
CA THR A 22 16.99 -25.72 -27.23
C THR A 22 16.53 -26.63 -26.08
N THR A 23 17.45 -27.41 -25.49
CA THR A 23 17.17 -28.17 -24.26
C THR A 23 17.50 -27.32 -23.04
N GLY A 24 16.54 -27.17 -22.12
CA GLY A 24 16.69 -26.38 -20.91
C GLY A 24 15.85 -26.93 -19.77
N VAL A 25 16.12 -26.46 -18.56
CA VAL A 25 15.38 -26.84 -17.36
C VAL A 25 14.78 -25.58 -16.76
N CYS A 26 13.46 -25.58 -16.60
CA CYS A 26 12.75 -24.53 -15.88
C CYS A 26 12.42 -24.98 -14.46
N VAL A 27 12.37 -24.01 -13.55
CA VAL A 27 11.88 -24.21 -12.18
C VAL A 27 10.46 -24.77 -12.25
N SER A 28 10.21 -25.83 -11.48
CA SER A 28 8.91 -26.50 -11.49
C SER A 28 7.79 -25.53 -11.07
N PRO A 29 6.58 -25.64 -11.66
CA PRO A 29 5.44 -24.80 -11.28
C PRO A 29 5.13 -24.86 -9.78
N ALA A 30 5.32 -26.02 -9.14
CA ALA A 30 5.13 -26.20 -7.71
C ALA A 30 6.08 -25.35 -6.85
N THR A 31 7.35 -25.24 -7.27
CA THR A 31 8.33 -24.39 -6.58
C THR A 31 7.97 -22.91 -6.71
N MET A 32 7.45 -22.49 -7.88
CA MET A 32 7.00 -21.12 -8.06
C MET A 32 5.79 -20.80 -7.17
N MET A 33 4.80 -21.69 -7.13
CA MET A 33 3.60 -21.50 -6.30
C MET A 33 3.94 -21.41 -4.81
N THR A 34 4.83 -22.28 -4.31
CA THR A 34 5.25 -22.24 -2.89
C THR A 34 5.96 -20.94 -2.54
N ALA A 35 6.86 -20.45 -3.40
CA ALA A 35 7.52 -19.16 -3.19
C ALA A 35 6.53 -17.99 -3.17
N LEU A 36 5.54 -18.01 -4.08
CA LEU A 36 4.46 -17.01 -4.11
C LEU A 36 3.67 -17.03 -2.80
N TYR A 37 3.22 -18.21 -2.34
CA TYR A 37 2.49 -18.34 -1.07
C TYR A 37 3.27 -17.76 0.12
N VAL A 38 4.58 -18.03 0.20
CA VAL A 38 5.43 -17.48 1.27
C VAL A 38 5.53 -15.95 1.18
N GLN A 39 5.74 -15.41 -0.02
CA GLN A 39 5.82 -13.97 -0.23
C GLN A 39 4.52 -13.26 0.17
N TYR A 40 3.36 -13.80 -0.21
CA TYR A 40 2.06 -13.28 0.21
C TYR A 40 1.88 -13.36 1.72
N GLY A 41 2.25 -14.48 2.34
CA GLY A 41 2.19 -14.64 3.79
C GLY A 41 3.01 -13.58 4.53
N ILE A 42 4.23 -13.30 4.08
CA ILE A 42 5.09 -12.27 4.68
C ILE A 42 4.46 -10.88 4.55
N SER A 43 3.91 -10.56 3.37
CA SER A 43 3.25 -9.26 3.13
C SER A 43 2.04 -9.07 4.06
N VAL A 44 1.20 -10.09 4.22
CA VAL A 44 0.04 -10.02 5.14
C VAL A 44 0.50 -9.77 6.57
N VAL A 45 1.54 -10.45 7.04
CA VAL A 45 2.09 -10.21 8.38
C VAL A 45 2.59 -8.78 8.52
N ALA A 46 3.28 -8.25 7.51
CA ALA A 46 3.74 -6.85 7.51
C ALA A 46 2.57 -5.84 7.56
N ASP A 47 1.49 -6.10 6.82
CA ASP A 47 0.28 -5.26 6.84
C ASP A 47 -0.37 -5.23 8.23
N TRP A 48 -0.37 -6.35 8.95
CA TRP A 48 -0.92 -6.42 10.31
C TRP A 48 -0.05 -5.66 11.31
N VAL A 49 1.28 -5.73 11.19
CA VAL A 49 2.21 -4.98 12.03
C VAL A 49 2.05 -3.47 11.79
N THR A 50 1.96 -3.05 10.53
CA THR A 50 1.80 -1.63 10.18
C THR A 50 0.43 -1.08 10.58
N CYS A 51 -0.62 -1.92 10.63
CA CYS A 51 -1.90 -1.55 11.21
C CYS A 51 -1.81 -1.38 12.74
N LEU A 52 -1.12 -2.28 13.45
CA LEU A 52 -1.01 -2.19 14.91
C LEU A 52 -0.19 -0.98 15.37
N LEU A 53 0.80 -0.55 14.58
CA LEU A 53 1.72 0.54 14.92
C LEU A 53 1.01 1.86 15.33
N PRO A 54 0.13 2.46 14.50
CA PRO A 54 -0.54 3.70 14.88
C PRO A 54 -1.53 3.51 16.03
N LEU A 55 -2.12 2.32 16.23
CA LEU A 55 -3.05 2.08 17.34
C LEU A 55 -2.36 2.16 18.70
N ILE A 56 -1.15 1.60 18.79
CA ILE A 56 -0.35 1.65 20.02
C ILE A 56 0.10 3.08 20.28
N LEU A 57 0.50 3.81 19.23
CA LEU A 57 0.93 5.21 19.34
C LEU A 57 -0.20 6.20 19.66
N LEU A 58 -1.43 5.98 19.15
CA LEU A 58 -2.56 6.90 19.37
C LEU A 58 -3.30 6.67 20.68
N LYS A 59 -3.07 5.56 21.38
CA LYS A 59 -3.82 5.21 22.60
C LYS A 59 -3.59 6.23 23.74
N ASP A 60 -2.38 6.77 23.84
CA ASP A 60 -1.97 7.65 24.94
C ASP A 60 -1.84 9.13 24.52
N SER A 61 -2.26 9.49 23.30
CA SER A 61 -2.11 10.83 22.75
C SER A 61 -3.41 11.64 22.79
N LEU A 62 -3.35 12.87 23.33
CA LEU A 62 -4.43 13.87 23.39
C LEU A 62 -4.68 14.53 22.02
N MET A 63 -4.88 13.73 20.98
CA MET A 63 -4.95 14.20 19.60
C MET A 63 -6.37 14.54 19.12
N ASP A 64 -6.44 15.50 18.20
CA ASP A 64 -7.65 15.98 17.55
C ASP A 64 -8.49 14.83 16.94
N THR A 65 -9.80 14.84 17.18
CA THR A 65 -10.74 13.77 16.77
C THR A 65 -10.72 13.51 15.26
N LYS A 66 -10.36 14.52 14.47
CA LYS A 66 -10.24 14.41 13.00
C LYS A 66 -9.08 13.52 12.57
N LEU A 67 -7.94 13.64 13.24
CA LEU A 67 -6.79 12.81 12.96
C LEU A 67 -7.06 11.36 13.39
N LYS A 68 -7.75 11.20 14.53
CA LYS A 68 -8.22 9.89 15.00
C LYS A 68 -9.08 9.17 13.96
N ILE A 69 -10.06 9.87 13.35
CA ILE A 69 -10.91 9.30 12.31
C ILE A 69 -10.08 8.89 11.08
N LEU A 70 -9.16 9.73 10.64
CA LEU A 70 -8.30 9.44 9.48
C LEU A 70 -7.45 8.18 9.70
N THR A 71 -6.87 8.03 10.89
CA THR A 71 -6.11 6.84 11.27
C THR A 71 -6.98 5.59 11.26
N TRP A 72 -8.21 5.65 11.79
CA TRP A 72 -9.16 4.52 11.73
C TRP A 72 -9.55 4.14 10.30
N CYS A 73 -9.76 5.12 9.41
CA CYS A 73 -10.06 4.86 8.01
C CYS A 73 -8.90 4.13 7.28
N LEU A 74 -7.67 4.58 7.50
CA LEU A 74 -6.48 3.96 6.90
C LEU A 74 -6.28 2.53 7.41
N LEU A 75 -6.46 2.32 8.72
CA LEU A 75 -6.39 1.00 9.33
C LEU A 75 -7.43 0.04 8.74
N GLY A 76 -8.68 0.50 8.62
CA GLY A 76 -9.76 -0.30 8.03
C GLY A 76 -9.50 -0.65 6.57
N MET A 77 -8.94 0.28 5.79
CA MET A 77 -8.59 0.04 4.39
C MET A 77 -7.47 -0.98 4.23
N GLY A 78 -6.48 -0.99 5.12
CA GLY A 78 -5.39 -1.99 5.12
C GLY A 78 -5.89 -3.42 5.40
N ILE A 79 -6.82 -3.59 6.33
CA ILE A 79 -7.46 -4.89 6.61
C ILE A 79 -8.28 -5.36 5.40
N PHE A 80 -9.00 -4.44 4.76
CA PHE A 80 -9.77 -4.75 3.56
C PHE A 80 -8.89 -5.18 2.39
N ALA A 81 -7.76 -4.50 2.15
CA ALA A 81 -6.78 -4.85 1.12
C ALA A 81 -6.16 -6.24 1.36
N SER A 82 -5.79 -6.54 2.61
CA SER A 82 -5.30 -7.88 2.98
C SER A 82 -6.34 -8.97 2.69
N GLY A 83 -7.61 -8.72 2.99
CA GLY A 83 -8.72 -9.64 2.69
C GLY A 83 -8.96 -9.84 1.19
N ALA A 84 -8.88 -8.77 0.39
CA ALA A 84 -9.04 -8.82 -1.05
C ALA A 84 -7.91 -9.59 -1.76
N GLY A 85 -6.67 -9.46 -1.28
CA GLY A 85 -5.54 -10.27 -1.73
C GLY A 85 -5.75 -11.77 -1.50
N ILE A 86 -6.23 -12.15 -0.32
CA ILE A 86 -6.56 -13.54 0.01
C ILE A 86 -7.69 -14.07 -0.87
N ALA A 87 -8.76 -13.29 -1.04
CA ALA A 87 -9.87 -13.66 -1.90
C ALA A 87 -9.39 -13.94 -3.34
N THR A 88 -8.52 -13.07 -3.88
CA THR A 88 -8.01 -13.25 -5.25
C THR A 88 -7.17 -14.51 -5.39
N ILE A 89 -6.36 -14.88 -4.39
CA ILE A 89 -5.60 -16.13 -4.41
C ILE A 89 -6.53 -17.35 -4.35
N ILE A 90 -7.61 -17.29 -3.57
CA ILE A 90 -8.59 -18.37 -3.45
C ILE A 90 -9.38 -18.57 -4.76
N PHE A 91 -9.68 -17.49 -5.49
CA PHE A 91 -10.37 -17.57 -6.77
C PHE A 91 -9.44 -17.88 -7.95
N ALA A 92 -8.11 -17.69 -7.81
CA ALA A 92 -7.11 -18.00 -8.84
C ALA A 92 -7.22 -19.41 -9.46
N PRO A 93 -7.43 -20.52 -8.72
CA PRO A 93 -7.54 -21.86 -9.31
C PRO A 93 -8.75 -22.05 -10.23
N THR A 94 -9.80 -21.24 -10.09
CA THR A 94 -10.98 -21.28 -10.98
C THR A 94 -10.66 -20.73 -12.37
N TYR A 95 -9.54 -20.01 -12.51
CA TYR A 95 -9.07 -19.35 -13.73
C TYR A 95 -7.88 -20.08 -14.38
N THR A 96 -7.52 -21.28 -13.93
CA THR A 96 -6.37 -22.06 -14.45
C THR A 96 -6.75 -23.13 -15.48
N ASP A 97 -7.94 -23.06 -16.09
CA ASP A 97 -8.26 -23.99 -17.17
C ASP A 97 -7.32 -23.77 -18.37
N VAL A 98 -6.72 -24.87 -18.83
CA VAL A 98 -5.36 -24.91 -19.40
C VAL A 98 -5.25 -24.58 -20.89
N ASP A 99 -6.34 -24.24 -21.57
CA ASP A 99 -6.31 -24.02 -23.02
C ASP A 99 -5.93 -22.57 -23.41
N ASP A 100 -6.14 -21.56 -22.55
CA ASP A 100 -5.77 -20.16 -22.85
C ASP A 100 -5.39 -19.37 -21.57
N PHE A 101 -4.17 -19.58 -21.05
CA PHE A 101 -3.64 -18.89 -19.86
C PHE A 101 -3.79 -17.36 -19.93
N THR A 102 -3.57 -16.77 -21.11
CA THR A 102 -3.64 -15.31 -21.31
C THR A 102 -5.06 -14.76 -21.15
N HIS A 103 -6.07 -15.50 -21.62
CA HIS A 103 -7.45 -15.06 -21.56
C HIS A 103 -8.00 -15.15 -20.13
N THR A 104 -7.67 -16.23 -19.44
CA THR A 104 -8.18 -16.49 -18.09
C THR A 104 -7.44 -15.68 -17.02
N ALA A 105 -6.15 -15.38 -17.22
CA ALA A 105 -5.36 -14.52 -16.33
C ALA A 105 -5.69 -13.01 -16.47
N TYR A 106 -6.27 -12.59 -17.60
CA TYR A 106 -6.59 -11.17 -17.85
C TYR A 106 -7.52 -10.58 -16.78
N GLY A 107 -8.58 -11.31 -16.43
CA GLY A 107 -9.55 -10.84 -15.41
C GLY A 107 -8.90 -10.63 -14.04
N LEU A 108 -8.00 -11.54 -13.66
CA LEU A 108 -7.19 -11.42 -12.44
C LEU A 108 -6.28 -10.20 -12.48
N PHE A 109 -5.60 -9.95 -13.60
CA PHE A 109 -4.68 -8.83 -13.74
C PHE A 109 -5.40 -7.48 -13.63
N VAL A 110 -6.60 -7.37 -14.22
CA VAL A 110 -7.43 -6.16 -14.11
C VAL A 110 -7.92 -5.96 -12.66
N ALA A 111 -8.37 -7.03 -11.99
CA ALA A 111 -8.79 -6.95 -10.60
C ALA A 111 -7.64 -6.48 -9.69
N GLN A 112 -6.45 -7.07 -9.86
CA GLN A 112 -5.27 -6.76 -9.06
C GLN A 112 -4.67 -5.38 -9.32
N THR A 113 -4.90 -4.78 -10.50
CA THR A 113 -4.41 -3.42 -10.80
C THR A 113 -5.41 -2.35 -10.34
N THR A 114 -6.71 -2.60 -10.45
CA THR A 114 -7.75 -1.63 -10.03
C THR A 114 -7.80 -1.40 -8.53
N GLU A 115 -7.59 -2.44 -7.73
CA GLU A 115 -7.55 -2.36 -6.27
C GLU A 115 -6.52 -1.34 -5.72
N PRO A 116 -5.22 -1.42 -6.07
CA PRO A 116 -4.21 -0.48 -5.57
C PRO A 116 -4.40 0.95 -6.09
N PHE A 117 -4.98 1.15 -7.28
CA PHE A 117 -5.33 2.50 -7.75
C PHE A 117 -6.39 3.15 -6.87
N ILE A 118 -7.41 2.39 -6.44
CA ILE A 118 -8.42 2.89 -5.49
C ILE A 118 -7.77 3.20 -4.13
N GLY A 119 -6.85 2.34 -3.68
CA GLY A 119 -6.01 2.58 -2.50
C GLY A 119 -5.26 3.91 -2.56
N MET A 120 -4.61 4.18 -3.69
CA MET A 120 -3.84 5.41 -3.90
C MET A 120 -4.72 6.67 -3.96
N LEU A 121 -5.90 6.57 -4.59
CA LEU A 121 -6.87 7.67 -4.63
C LEU A 121 -7.42 7.98 -3.23
N ALA A 122 -7.76 6.96 -2.44
CA ALA A 122 -8.23 7.13 -1.08
C ALA A 122 -7.15 7.71 -0.15
N ALA A 123 -5.89 7.25 -0.29
CA ALA A 123 -4.76 7.79 0.44
C ALA A 123 -4.53 9.28 0.10
N SER A 124 -4.64 9.65 -1.17
CA SER A 124 -4.53 11.04 -1.61
C SER A 124 -5.66 11.89 -1.03
N PHE A 125 -6.89 11.37 -0.97
CA PHE A 125 -8.04 12.05 -0.39
C PHE A 125 -7.85 12.36 1.10
N SER A 126 -7.17 11.48 1.83
CA SER A 126 -6.83 11.67 3.25
C SER A 126 -5.99 12.95 3.47
N THR A 127 -5.06 13.23 2.56
CA THR A 127 -4.19 14.42 2.58
C THR A 127 -4.88 15.68 2.05
N TYR A 128 -5.84 15.53 1.13
CA TYR A 128 -6.59 16.66 0.58
C TYR A 128 -7.64 17.22 1.57
N TYR A 129 -8.13 16.44 2.52
CA TYR A 129 -9.12 16.89 3.52
C TYR A 129 -8.74 18.19 4.28
N PRO A 130 -7.52 18.35 4.84
CA PRO A 130 -7.11 19.61 5.47
C PRO A 130 -7.06 20.78 4.48
N LEU A 131 -6.67 20.53 3.23
CA LEU A 131 -6.58 21.54 2.18
C LEU A 131 -7.97 21.98 1.71
N PHE A 132 -8.90 21.04 1.57
CA PHE A 132 -10.31 21.33 1.25
C PHE A 132 -11.00 22.10 2.37
N LYS A 133 -10.68 21.82 3.64
CA LYS A 133 -11.19 22.60 4.76
C LYS A 133 -10.72 24.05 4.66
N SER A 134 -9.43 24.28 4.45
CA SER A 134 -8.88 25.63 4.29
C SER A 134 -9.45 26.35 3.06
N LEU A 135 -9.52 25.66 1.92
CA LEU A 135 -10.03 26.19 0.66
C LEU A 135 -11.52 26.52 0.75
N ARG A 136 -12.32 25.68 1.42
CA ARG A 136 -13.74 25.94 1.67
C ARG A 136 -13.95 27.17 2.56
N THR A 137 -13.12 27.36 3.57
CA THR A 137 -13.15 28.58 4.41
C THR A 137 -12.77 29.82 3.59
N THR A 138 -11.86 29.72 2.62
CA THR A 138 -11.50 30.82 1.72
C THR A 138 -12.54 31.10 0.62
N LEU A 139 -13.19 30.07 0.06
CA LEU A 139 -14.08 30.20 -1.11
C LEU A 139 -15.57 30.37 -0.80
N ILE A 140 -16.10 29.78 0.28
CA ILE A 140 -17.56 29.80 0.59
C ILE A 140 -17.98 31.01 1.44
N GLY A 141 -17.03 31.84 1.88
CA GLY A 141 -17.30 33.21 2.29
C GLY A 141 -17.02 33.50 3.76
N ASP A 142 -16.22 34.55 3.96
CA ASP A 142 -16.63 35.66 4.80
C ASP A 142 -16.16 36.97 4.11
N PRO A 143 -17.04 37.94 3.79
CA PRO A 143 -16.65 39.30 3.41
C PRO A 143 -16.09 40.13 4.60
N GLY A 144 -15.49 39.50 5.61
CA GLY A 144 -15.25 40.14 6.91
C GLY A 144 -14.10 39.62 7.78
N ILE A 145 -13.19 38.75 7.32
CA ILE A 145 -12.00 38.42 8.13
C ILE A 145 -10.94 39.50 7.93
N LYS A 146 -10.91 40.44 8.89
CA LYS A 146 -9.77 41.31 9.17
C LYS A 146 -8.53 40.43 9.32
N MET A 147 -7.60 40.51 8.36
CA MET A 147 -6.23 40.00 8.50
C MET A 147 -5.64 40.64 9.76
N LYS A 148 -5.70 39.93 10.90
CA LYS A 148 -4.91 40.28 12.08
C LYS A 148 -3.83 39.21 12.20
N ASN A 149 -2.64 39.59 11.74
CA ASN A 149 -1.35 38.96 11.98
C ASN A 149 -1.08 37.63 11.25
N LEU A 150 -0.71 37.75 9.98
CA LEU A 150 0.17 36.81 9.28
C LEU A 150 1.62 36.94 9.82
N THR A 151 1.81 36.71 11.12
CA THR A 151 3.13 36.70 11.81
C THR A 151 3.29 35.48 12.71
N SER A 152 2.70 34.35 12.34
CA SER A 152 3.08 33.06 12.92
C SER A 152 3.02 31.97 11.85
N ILE A 153 3.94 32.07 10.89
CA ILE A 153 4.56 30.85 10.40
C ILE A 153 5.50 30.45 11.54
N PRO A 154 5.25 29.38 12.33
CA PRO A 154 6.30 28.84 13.19
C PRO A 154 7.27 28.08 12.29
N THR A 155 8.05 28.84 11.53
CA THR A 155 9.43 28.49 11.27
C THR A 155 10.10 28.31 12.63
N THR A 156 10.59 27.10 12.88
CA THR A 156 11.73 26.84 13.79
C THR A 156 11.58 27.25 15.27
N GLU A 157 10.56 26.79 16.00
CA GLU A 157 10.60 26.80 17.49
C GLU A 157 10.41 25.42 18.14
N GLY A 158 9.74 24.46 17.51
CA GLY A 158 9.59 23.08 18.03
C GLY A 158 10.87 22.22 18.05
N LEU A 159 12.01 22.76 17.61
CA LEU A 159 13.33 22.08 17.63
C LEU A 159 14.12 22.35 18.93
N LYS A 160 13.62 23.21 19.82
CA LYS A 160 14.26 23.47 21.12
C LYS A 160 13.71 22.63 22.27
N ASP A 161 12.45 22.20 22.19
CA ASP A 161 11.82 21.45 23.28
C ASP A 161 12.28 19.99 23.32
N ALA A 162 12.51 19.37 22.15
CA ALA A 162 13.03 18.00 22.08
C ALA A 162 14.48 17.84 22.57
N LYS A 163 15.28 18.92 22.62
CA LYS A 163 16.67 18.86 23.12
C LYS A 163 16.77 19.09 24.63
N THR A 164 15.73 19.67 25.25
CA THR A 164 15.74 19.99 26.69
C THR A 164 15.26 18.81 27.53
N GLU A 165 14.41 17.93 26.98
CA GLU A 165 13.97 16.71 27.67
C GLU A 165 15.05 15.60 27.72
N SER A 166 15.97 15.56 26.74
CA SER A 166 17.07 14.58 26.72
C SER A 166 18.16 14.84 27.78
N VAL A 167 18.22 16.03 28.40
CA VAL A 167 19.27 16.37 29.40
C VAL A 167 18.87 15.97 30.82
N TYR A 168 17.58 15.76 31.12
CA TYR A 168 17.11 15.44 32.48
C TYR A 168 17.04 13.94 32.81
N MET A 169 17.33 13.06 31.85
CA MET A 169 17.30 11.60 32.05
C MET A 169 18.69 10.94 31.98
N SER A 170 19.74 11.72 32.24
CA SER A 170 21.14 11.26 32.39
C SER A 170 21.74 11.62 33.77
N VAL A 171 20.89 11.72 34.80
CA VAL A 171 21.29 11.70 36.22
C VAL A 171 20.71 10.46 36.87
#